data_AF-A0A3N5SCM2-F1
#
_entry.id   AF-A0A3N5SCM2-F1
#
_cell.length_a   1.000
_cell.length_b   1.000
_cell.length_c   1.000
_cell.angle_alpha   90.00
_cell.angle_beta   90.00
_cell.angle_gamma   90.00
#
_symmetry.space_group_name_H-M   'P 1'
#
loop_
_entity.id
_entity.type
_entity.pdbx_description
1 polymer ?
#
loop_
_entity_poly.entity_id
_entity_poly.type
_entity_poly.pdbx_seq_one_letter_code
_entity_poly.pdbx_strand_id
1 'polypeptide(L)'
;MPKRSFAALVLAVAVSVIACGNGHQREISKAFEGFKGTYVLSVDKRSFMLRVHDRSGDVVAAYRVAYGLNPDRSTKLHAGDNRTPEGLYRIIEMLSMDAHPGSASYKKLRAMNIVYFRARDGHYRHGRPEVDLGDNAYGPRFFLLDYPLDRDRARHKSAIVAGAVPLVRGKFAPVGHGIAIHGNNDEASIGHLATSGCVRMYNRDIVELERYLVIGTPVIIYGE
;
A
#
# COMPACT_ATOMS: atom_id res chain seq x y z
N MET A 1 35.28 -33.15 46.16
CA MET A 1 34.94 -31.81 45.63
C MET A 1 34.78 -31.90 44.11
N PRO A 2 33.80 -31.22 43.50
CA PRO A 2 33.27 -31.61 42.17
C PRO A 2 33.62 -30.65 41.01
N LYS A 3 33.51 -31.20 39.78
CA LYS A 3 33.26 -30.53 38.48
C LYS A 3 34.45 -29.74 37.87
N ARG A 4 34.69 -29.73 36.55
CA ARG A 4 33.73 -29.33 35.50
C ARG A 4 34.11 -29.93 34.12
N SER A 5 33.17 -30.65 33.52
CA SER A 5 33.12 -30.89 32.07
C SER A 5 32.70 -29.60 31.37
N PHE A 6 33.48 -29.15 30.40
CA PHE A 6 33.06 -28.10 29.46
C PHE A 6 32.24 -28.75 28.35
N ALA A 7 30.91 -28.79 28.51
CA ALA A 7 30.01 -28.96 27.39
C ALA A 7 29.83 -27.58 26.75
N ALA A 8 30.36 -27.40 25.55
CA ALA A 8 30.11 -26.20 24.75
C ALA A 8 28.63 -26.16 24.35
N LEU A 9 27.91 -25.23 24.94
CA LEU A 9 26.53 -24.89 24.58
C LEU A 9 26.55 -24.20 23.21
N VAL A 10 26.27 -24.94 22.14
CA VAL A 10 25.89 -24.34 20.86
C VAL A 10 24.47 -23.80 21.04
N LEU A 11 24.37 -22.53 21.46
CA LEU A 11 23.10 -21.85 21.64
C LEU A 11 22.48 -21.56 20.26
N ALA A 12 21.28 -22.10 20.06
CA ALA A 12 20.51 -22.02 18.83
C ALA A 12 20.25 -20.57 18.37
N VAL A 13 20.71 -20.23 17.16
CA VAL A 13 20.37 -18.98 16.46
C VAL A 13 19.19 -19.18 15.48
N ALA A 14 18.53 -20.35 15.47
CA ALA A 14 17.54 -20.70 14.43
C ALA A 14 16.05 -20.44 14.78
N VAL A 15 15.72 -19.76 15.89
CA VAL A 15 14.32 -19.68 16.36
C VAL A 15 13.56 -18.44 15.88
N SER A 16 14.25 -17.36 15.48
CA SER A 16 13.60 -16.10 15.11
C SER A 16 13.06 -16.05 13.67
N VAL A 17 13.57 -16.86 12.74
CA VAL A 17 13.12 -16.88 11.33
C VAL A 17 11.80 -17.66 11.16
N ILE A 18 11.61 -18.72 11.95
CA ILE A 18 10.44 -19.62 11.86
C ILE A 18 9.17 -18.94 12.39
N ALA A 19 9.28 -18.13 13.46
CA ALA A 19 8.13 -17.47 14.07
C ALA A 19 7.55 -16.35 13.18
N CYS A 20 8.41 -15.55 12.53
CA CYS A 20 7.97 -14.50 11.60
C CYS A 20 7.38 -15.09 10.31
N GLY A 21 7.96 -16.17 9.78
CA GLY A 21 7.41 -16.88 8.60
C GLY A 21 6.00 -17.43 8.86
N ASN A 22 5.79 -18.05 10.03
CA ASN A 22 4.48 -18.61 10.40
C ASN A 22 3.39 -17.56 10.61
N GLY A 23 3.74 -16.36 11.08
CA GLY A 23 2.78 -15.25 11.25
C GLY A 23 2.30 -14.70 9.91
N HIS A 24 3.23 -14.45 8.98
CA HIS A 24 2.88 -13.92 7.66
C HIS A 24 2.04 -14.91 6.84
N GLN A 25 2.42 -16.20 6.84
CA GLN A 25 1.66 -17.25 6.16
C GLN A 25 0.20 -17.30 6.66
N ARG A 26 0.00 -17.19 7.98
CA ARG A 26 -1.35 -17.18 8.58
C ARG A 26 -2.20 -16.01 8.13
N GLU A 27 -1.63 -14.80 8.04
CA GLU A 27 -2.38 -13.63 7.57
C GLU A 27 -2.76 -13.74 6.09
N ILE A 28 -1.87 -14.31 5.26
CA ILE A 28 -2.19 -14.64 3.86
C ILE A 28 -3.32 -15.66 3.78
N SER A 29 -3.24 -16.76 4.53
CA SER A 29 -4.30 -17.77 4.57
C SER A 29 -5.65 -17.20 5.04
N LYS A 30 -5.64 -16.35 6.07
CA LYS A 30 -6.85 -15.67 6.56
C LYS A 30 -7.44 -14.72 5.52
N ALA A 31 -6.61 -14.01 4.75
CA ALA A 31 -7.11 -13.12 3.70
C ALA A 31 -7.88 -13.87 2.61
N PHE A 32 -7.60 -15.17 2.40
CA PHE A 32 -8.39 -16.04 1.53
C PHE A 32 -9.73 -16.50 2.12
N GLU A 33 -9.95 -16.37 3.43
CA GLU A 33 -11.21 -16.79 4.07
C GLU A 33 -12.38 -15.97 3.53
N GLY A 34 -13.40 -16.67 3.01
CA GLY A 34 -14.56 -16.04 2.37
C GLY A 34 -14.29 -15.41 0.99
N PHE A 35 -13.04 -15.37 0.53
CA PHE A 35 -12.68 -14.92 -0.81
C PHE A 35 -12.55 -16.10 -1.77
N LYS A 36 -13.33 -16.06 -2.86
CA LYS A 36 -13.37 -17.13 -3.87
C LYS A 36 -12.30 -16.99 -4.96
N GLY A 37 -11.64 -15.83 -5.07
CA GLY A 37 -10.60 -15.61 -6.06
C GLY A 37 -9.30 -16.36 -5.74
N THR A 38 -8.41 -16.35 -6.73
CA THR A 38 -7.19 -17.17 -6.72
C THR A 38 -6.03 -16.53 -5.97
N TYR A 39 -5.98 -15.20 -5.93
CA TYR A 39 -4.80 -14.47 -5.47
C TYR A 39 -5.10 -13.44 -4.39
N VAL A 40 -4.14 -13.26 -3.48
CA VAL A 40 -4.10 -12.19 -2.47
C VAL A 40 -2.86 -11.34 -2.72
N LEU A 41 -2.95 -10.03 -2.50
CA LEU A 41 -1.80 -9.15 -2.55
C LEU A 41 -1.25 -8.87 -1.16
N SER A 42 0.06 -8.69 -1.07
CA SER A 42 0.71 -8.15 0.12
C SER A 42 1.64 -7.01 -0.25
N VAL A 43 1.58 -5.89 0.45
CA VAL A 43 2.49 -4.74 0.30
C VAL A 43 3.34 -4.62 1.56
N ASP A 44 4.64 -4.87 1.38
CA ASP A 44 5.67 -4.72 2.40
C ASP A 44 6.32 -3.34 2.26
N LYS A 45 5.96 -2.44 3.18
CA LYS A 45 6.52 -1.09 3.22
C LYS A 45 8.01 -1.08 3.57
N ARG A 46 8.53 -2.08 4.29
CA ARG A 46 9.96 -2.11 4.66
C ARG A 46 10.85 -2.42 3.46
N SER A 47 10.39 -3.32 2.57
CA SER A 47 11.14 -3.71 1.37
C SER A 47 10.70 -3.01 0.08
N PHE A 48 9.68 -2.13 0.13
CA PHE A 48 9.12 -1.48 -1.06
C PHE A 48 8.62 -2.50 -2.11
N MET A 49 8.00 -3.58 -1.64
CA MET A 49 7.55 -4.68 -2.50
C MET A 49 6.06 -4.94 -2.37
N LEU A 50 5.39 -5.09 -3.51
CA LEU A 50 4.10 -5.74 -3.63
C LEU A 50 4.34 -7.18 -4.11
N ARG A 51 3.70 -8.15 -3.46
CA ARG A 51 3.78 -9.57 -3.82
C ARG A 51 2.38 -10.12 -4.06
N VAL A 52 2.27 -11.01 -5.04
CA VAL A 52 1.06 -11.78 -5.37
C VAL A 52 1.24 -13.17 -4.79
N HIS A 53 0.28 -13.59 -3.97
CA HIS A 53 0.26 -14.89 -3.32
C HIS A 53 -0.88 -15.72 -3.89
N ASP A 54 -0.62 -16.99 -4.19
CA ASP A 54 -1.66 -17.97 -4.52
C ASP A 54 -2.27 -18.59 -3.25
N ARG A 55 -3.13 -19.59 -3.42
CA ARG A 55 -3.85 -20.21 -2.28
C ARG A 55 -2.97 -21.10 -1.39
N SER A 56 -1.80 -21.57 -1.84
CA SER A 56 -0.83 -22.21 -0.92
C SER A 56 -0.08 -21.16 -0.08
N GLY A 57 -0.17 -19.89 -0.47
CA GLY A 57 0.55 -18.79 0.14
C GLY A 57 1.93 -18.57 -0.50
N ASP A 58 2.18 -19.18 -1.66
CA ASP A 58 3.42 -19.02 -2.39
C ASP A 58 3.40 -17.74 -3.21
N VAL A 59 4.56 -17.08 -3.28
CA VAL A 59 4.72 -15.85 -4.06
C VAL A 59 4.89 -16.19 -5.53
N VAL A 60 3.89 -15.85 -6.35
CA VAL A 60 3.89 -16.12 -7.80
C VAL A 60 4.33 -14.92 -8.64
N ALA A 61 4.33 -13.72 -8.06
CA ALA A 61 4.87 -12.50 -8.68
C ALA A 61 5.27 -11.47 -7.61
N ALA A 62 6.24 -10.61 -7.93
CA ALA A 62 6.69 -9.55 -7.04
C ALA A 62 7.11 -8.29 -7.82
N TYR A 63 6.73 -7.12 -7.31
CA TYR A 63 6.88 -5.84 -7.98
C TYR A 63 7.42 -4.79 -7.00
N ARG A 64 8.33 -3.94 -7.48
CA ARG A 64 8.76 -2.77 -6.70
C ARG A 64 7.67 -1.71 -6.69
N VAL A 65 7.52 -1.03 -5.55
CA VAL A 65 6.51 0.02 -5.38
C VAL A 65 7.09 1.27 -4.73
N ALA A 66 6.41 2.40 -4.89
CA ALA A 66 6.54 3.57 -4.03
C ALA A 66 5.30 3.68 -3.12
N TYR A 67 5.44 4.31 -1.97
CA TYR A 67 4.30 4.56 -1.08
C TYR A 67 4.40 5.94 -0.41
N GLY A 68 3.54 6.20 0.58
CA GLY A 68 3.40 7.46 1.29
C GLY A 68 4.74 8.13 1.64
N LEU A 69 4.85 9.43 1.36
CA LEU A 69 6.06 10.22 1.51
C LEU A 69 6.47 10.48 2.98
N ASN A 70 5.60 10.15 3.94
CA ASN A 70 5.88 10.39 5.35
C ASN A 70 7.09 9.55 5.84
N PRO A 71 8.16 10.19 6.35
CA PRO A 71 9.38 9.50 6.73
C PRO A 71 9.23 8.62 7.98
N ASP A 72 8.21 8.80 8.80
CA ASP A 72 7.97 7.94 9.96
C ASP A 72 7.49 6.53 9.58
N ARG A 73 7.02 6.37 8.33
CA ARG A 73 6.51 5.11 7.76
C ARG A 73 5.41 4.47 8.59
N SER A 74 4.75 5.20 9.47
CA SER A 74 3.64 4.70 10.26
C SER A 74 2.35 4.62 9.42
N THR A 75 1.32 4.02 9.99
CA THR A 75 0.01 3.88 9.39
C THR A 75 -0.73 5.21 9.33
N LYS A 76 -1.54 5.37 8.28
CA LYS A 76 -2.41 6.52 8.09
C LYS A 76 -3.35 6.75 9.27
N LEU A 77 -3.38 7.99 9.75
CA LEU A 77 -4.25 8.49 10.82
C LEU A 77 -5.22 9.54 10.31
N HIS A 78 -4.84 10.37 9.33
CA HIS A 78 -5.71 11.42 8.80
C HIS A 78 -5.34 11.85 7.36
N ALA A 79 -6.22 12.60 6.71
CA ALA A 79 -5.95 13.24 5.43
C ALA A 79 -4.78 14.22 5.54
N GLY A 80 -3.86 14.18 4.58
CA GLY A 80 -2.67 15.03 4.55
C GLY A 80 -1.46 14.56 5.36
N ASP A 81 -1.55 13.46 6.12
CA ASP A 81 -0.39 12.89 6.81
C ASP A 81 0.60 12.18 5.87
N ASN A 82 0.24 12.02 4.60
CA ASN A 82 0.98 11.30 3.56
C ASN A 82 1.47 9.90 3.94
N ARG A 83 0.77 9.23 4.86
CA ARG A 83 1.04 7.85 5.24
C ARG A 83 0.19 6.90 4.39
N THR A 84 0.75 5.74 4.08
CA THR A 84 0.01 4.61 3.51
C THR A 84 -0.60 3.80 4.66
N PRO A 85 -1.90 3.48 4.63
CA PRO A 85 -2.55 2.77 5.73
C PRO A 85 -2.06 1.32 5.83
N GLU A 86 -2.03 0.77 7.05
CA GLU A 86 -1.74 -0.64 7.29
C GLU A 86 -3.01 -1.41 7.67
N GLY A 87 -3.05 -2.69 7.28
CA GLY A 87 -4.16 -3.62 7.50
C GLY A 87 -4.60 -4.38 6.25
N LEU A 88 -5.68 -5.14 6.40
CA LEU A 88 -6.32 -5.91 5.32
C LEU A 88 -7.42 -5.10 4.63
N TYR A 89 -7.20 -4.75 3.37
CA TYR A 89 -8.14 -4.03 2.50
C TYR A 89 -8.62 -4.92 1.36
N ARG A 90 -9.56 -4.42 0.58
CA ARG A 90 -10.02 -5.06 -0.66
C ARG A 90 -10.07 -4.08 -1.81
N ILE A 91 -9.77 -4.57 -3.01
CA ILE A 91 -9.99 -3.82 -4.24
C ILE A 91 -11.50 -3.73 -4.50
N ILE A 92 -12.03 -2.51 -4.55
CA ILE A 92 -13.47 -2.24 -4.77
C ILE A 92 -13.77 -1.62 -6.12
N GLU A 93 -12.75 -1.16 -6.84
CA GLU A 93 -12.90 -0.63 -8.19
C GLU A 93 -11.61 -0.87 -8.98
N MET A 94 -11.74 -1.25 -10.25
CA MET A 94 -10.63 -1.40 -11.19
C MET A 94 -10.90 -0.55 -12.42
N LEU A 95 -10.00 0.40 -12.68
CA LEU A 95 -10.07 1.29 -13.83
C LEU A 95 -8.90 1.04 -14.77
N SER A 96 -9.16 1.10 -16.09
CA SER A 96 -8.17 0.79 -17.11
C SER A 96 -8.26 1.75 -18.30
N MET A 97 -7.09 2.25 -18.73
CA MET A 97 -6.96 3.05 -19.96
C MET A 97 -7.04 2.19 -21.23
N ASP A 98 -6.95 0.86 -21.11
CA ASP A 98 -7.13 -0.07 -22.24
C ASP A 98 -8.58 -0.56 -22.37
N ALA A 99 -9.45 -0.20 -21.42
CA ALA A 99 -10.88 -0.46 -21.53
C ALA A 99 -11.47 0.32 -22.71
N HIS A 100 -12.58 -0.17 -23.25
CA HIS A 100 -13.27 0.49 -24.38
C HIS A 100 -13.52 1.98 -24.07
N PRO A 101 -13.22 2.93 -24.99
CA PRO A 101 -13.31 4.38 -24.72
C PRO A 101 -14.70 4.87 -24.26
N GLY A 102 -15.75 4.16 -24.65
CA GLY A 102 -17.13 4.43 -24.22
C GLY A 102 -17.46 4.01 -22.78
N SER A 103 -16.64 3.16 -22.16
CA SER A 103 -16.90 2.55 -20.84
C SER A 103 -16.75 3.54 -19.69
N ALA A 104 -17.44 3.27 -18.58
CA ALA A 104 -17.31 4.08 -17.36
C ALA A 104 -15.88 4.03 -16.80
N SER A 105 -15.24 2.86 -16.88
CA SER A 105 -13.85 2.62 -16.46
C SER A 105 -12.87 3.56 -17.17
N TYR A 106 -12.85 3.54 -18.50
CA TYR A 106 -11.98 4.40 -19.30
C TYR A 106 -12.24 5.88 -19.05
N LYS A 107 -13.51 6.31 -19.10
CA LYS A 107 -13.89 7.72 -18.94
C LYS A 107 -13.46 8.27 -17.58
N LYS A 108 -13.65 7.48 -16.52
CA LYS A 108 -13.27 7.87 -15.15
C LYS A 108 -11.77 8.00 -15.01
N LEU A 109 -10.98 6.99 -15.43
CA LEU A 109 -9.52 7.08 -15.32
C LEU A 109 -8.93 8.17 -16.21
N ARG A 110 -9.46 8.36 -17.43
CA ARG A 110 -9.09 9.49 -18.28
C ARG A 110 -9.34 10.83 -17.59
N ALA A 111 -10.51 11.01 -16.96
CA ALA A 111 -10.83 12.23 -16.22
C ALA A 111 -9.91 12.45 -15.00
N MET A 112 -9.49 11.37 -14.34
CA MET A 112 -8.51 11.46 -13.25
C MET A 112 -7.11 11.82 -13.77
N ASN A 113 -6.70 11.27 -14.91
CA ASN A 113 -5.38 11.51 -15.51
C ASN A 113 -5.21 12.90 -16.13
N ILE A 114 -6.27 13.66 -16.37
CA ILE A 114 -6.16 15.07 -16.78
C ILE A 114 -6.00 16.04 -15.59
N VAL A 115 -6.15 15.56 -14.35
CA VAL A 115 -5.93 16.39 -13.15
C VAL A 115 -4.45 16.71 -13.05
N TYR A 116 -4.13 18.01 -12.98
CA TYR A 116 -2.77 18.50 -12.89
C TYR A 116 -2.37 18.73 -11.42
N PHE A 117 -1.38 17.97 -10.94
CA PHE A 117 -0.93 18.00 -9.56
C PHE A 117 0.27 18.93 -9.36
N ARG A 118 0.16 19.87 -8.41
CA ARG A 118 1.15 20.92 -8.18
C ARG A 118 2.02 20.68 -6.96
N ALA A 119 3.28 21.09 -7.06
CA ALA A 119 4.27 21.02 -5.99
C ALA A 119 3.83 21.81 -4.75
N ARG A 120 3.25 23.01 -4.95
CA ARG A 120 2.72 23.86 -3.87
C ARG A 120 1.61 23.22 -3.04
N ASP A 121 0.93 22.21 -3.61
CA ASP A 121 -0.14 21.46 -2.95
C ASP A 121 0.40 20.15 -2.32
N GLY A 122 1.72 19.94 -2.34
CA GLY A 122 2.40 18.76 -1.80
C GLY A 122 2.60 17.62 -2.80
N HIS A 123 2.38 17.86 -4.09
CA HIS A 123 2.52 16.86 -5.15
C HIS A 123 3.64 17.22 -6.12
N TYR A 124 4.79 16.58 -5.95
CA TYR A 124 6.01 16.91 -6.68
C TYR A 124 6.72 15.66 -7.20
N ARG A 125 7.64 15.86 -8.15
CA ARG A 125 8.49 14.78 -8.66
C ARG A 125 9.50 14.32 -7.61
N HIS A 126 9.82 13.04 -7.62
CA HIS A 126 10.77 12.46 -6.69
C HIS A 126 12.12 13.20 -6.72
N GLY A 127 12.61 13.57 -5.53
CA GLY A 127 13.86 14.31 -5.37
C GLY A 127 13.81 15.78 -5.81
N ARG A 128 12.64 16.30 -6.23
CA ARG A 128 12.47 17.64 -6.82
C ARG A 128 11.21 18.33 -6.26
N PRO A 129 11.20 18.74 -4.97
CA PRO A 129 10.03 19.29 -4.29
C PRO A 129 9.47 20.59 -4.91
N GLU A 130 10.28 21.29 -5.70
CA GLU A 130 9.91 22.49 -6.45
C GLU A 130 9.25 22.21 -7.80
N VAL A 131 9.29 20.96 -8.27
CA VAL A 131 8.78 20.57 -9.59
C VAL A 131 7.43 19.89 -9.44
N ASP A 132 6.41 20.46 -10.09
CA ASP A 132 5.06 19.88 -10.16
C ASP A 132 5.13 18.41 -10.59
N LEU A 133 4.36 17.55 -9.91
CA LEU A 133 4.19 16.17 -10.35
C LEU A 133 3.57 16.11 -11.75
N GLY A 134 2.69 17.07 -12.08
CA GLY A 134 2.04 17.19 -13.38
C GLY A 134 0.75 16.38 -13.48
N ASP A 135 0.32 16.11 -14.71
CA ASP A 135 -0.85 15.29 -15.01
C ASP A 135 -0.48 13.81 -15.24
N ASN A 136 -1.48 12.97 -15.48
CA ASN A 136 -1.34 11.52 -15.69
C ASN A 136 -0.69 10.77 -14.51
N ALA A 137 -0.81 11.30 -13.30
CA ALA A 137 -0.18 10.77 -12.10
C ALA A 137 -0.59 9.33 -11.74
N TYR A 138 -1.73 8.85 -12.26
CA TYR A 138 -2.24 7.51 -12.00
C TYR A 138 -1.83 6.48 -13.06
N GLY A 139 -1.44 6.92 -14.27
CA GLY A 139 -1.00 6.01 -15.33
C GLY A 139 -2.13 5.12 -15.88
N PRO A 140 -1.81 3.91 -16.38
CA PRO A 140 -2.72 3.10 -17.20
C PRO A 140 -3.76 2.30 -16.41
N ARG A 141 -3.56 2.14 -15.09
CA ARG A 141 -4.41 1.34 -14.20
C ARG A 141 -4.57 2.01 -12.84
N PHE A 142 -5.76 1.89 -12.27
CA PHE A 142 -6.08 2.39 -10.93
C PHE A 142 -7.00 1.40 -10.20
N PHE A 143 -6.53 0.87 -9.07
CA PHE A 143 -7.24 -0.12 -8.25
C PHE A 143 -7.56 0.48 -6.88
N LEU A 144 -8.81 0.89 -6.67
CA LEU A 144 -9.25 1.56 -5.46
C LEU A 144 -9.40 0.56 -4.31
N LEU A 145 -8.87 0.91 -3.13
CA LEU A 145 -9.06 0.13 -1.91
C LEU A 145 -10.28 0.63 -1.11
N ASP A 146 -10.88 -0.25 -0.31
CA ASP A 146 -11.97 0.04 0.63
C ASP A 146 -11.56 0.87 1.87
N TYR A 147 -10.41 1.56 1.82
CA TYR A 147 -9.98 2.47 2.87
C TYR A 147 -10.83 3.76 2.88
N PRO A 148 -11.28 4.26 4.05
CA PRO A 148 -11.07 3.71 5.38
C PRO A 148 -12.17 2.73 5.82
N LEU A 149 -11.77 1.70 6.57
CA LEU A 149 -12.66 0.77 7.27
C LEU A 149 -12.92 1.24 8.71
N ASP A 150 -13.82 0.56 9.43
CA ASP A 150 -14.21 0.95 10.80
C ASP A 150 -13.03 0.99 11.77
N ARG A 151 -12.08 0.07 11.62
CA ARG A 151 -10.83 0.07 12.39
C ARG A 151 -9.97 1.31 12.11
N ASP A 152 -9.97 1.85 10.89
CA ASP A 152 -9.23 3.05 10.54
C ASP A 152 -9.89 4.29 11.12
N ARG A 153 -11.23 4.31 11.12
CA ARG A 153 -12.02 5.35 11.79
C ARG A 153 -11.83 5.32 13.30
N ALA A 154 -11.76 4.14 13.91
CA ALA A 154 -11.48 3.98 15.33
C ALA A 154 -10.06 4.49 15.67
N ARG A 155 -9.05 4.08 14.88
CA ARG A 155 -7.67 4.55 14.99
C ARG A 155 -7.57 6.08 14.86
N HIS A 156 -8.29 6.65 13.91
CA HIS A 156 -8.40 8.10 13.73
C HIS A 156 -8.98 8.81 14.96
N LYS A 157 -10.06 8.28 15.55
CA LYS A 157 -10.66 8.83 16.79
C LYS A 157 -9.66 8.79 17.94
N SER A 158 -8.95 7.67 18.13
CA SER A 158 -7.89 7.57 19.14
C SER A 158 -6.76 8.56 18.89
N ALA A 159 -6.38 8.78 17.63
CA ALA A 159 -5.36 9.75 17.24
C ALA A 159 -5.79 11.21 17.54
N ILE A 160 -7.07 11.55 17.40
CA ILE A 160 -7.61 12.85 17.82
C ILE A 160 -7.41 13.04 19.33
N VAL A 161 -7.80 12.05 20.13
CA VAL A 161 -7.67 12.11 21.60
C VAL A 161 -6.19 12.21 22.02
N ALA A 162 -5.31 11.51 21.31
CA ALA A 162 -3.87 11.54 21.54
C ALA A 162 -3.17 12.82 21.01
N GLY A 163 -3.90 13.76 20.41
CA GLY A 163 -3.34 14.99 19.85
C GLY A 163 -2.54 14.81 18.55
N ALA A 164 -2.64 13.64 17.91
CA ALA A 164 -1.91 13.29 16.70
C ALA A 164 -2.63 13.69 15.39
N VAL A 165 -3.77 14.38 15.46
CA VAL A 165 -4.52 14.88 14.30
C VAL A 165 -4.61 16.42 14.38
N PRO A 166 -4.17 17.15 13.34
CA PRO A 166 -4.14 18.60 13.35
C PRO A 166 -5.55 19.21 13.18
N LEU A 167 -5.71 20.42 13.73
CA LEU A 167 -6.83 21.29 13.40
C LEU A 167 -6.54 22.07 12.11
N VAL A 168 -7.41 21.94 11.13
CA VAL A 168 -7.39 22.69 9.88
C VAL A 168 -8.66 23.53 9.83
N ARG A 169 -8.51 24.86 9.86
CA ARG A 169 -9.64 25.82 9.87
C ARG A 169 -10.67 25.52 10.97
N GLY A 170 -10.18 25.24 12.18
CA GLY A 170 -11.00 24.98 13.36
C GLY A 170 -11.67 23.61 13.41
N LYS A 171 -11.35 22.69 12.50
CA LYS A 171 -11.86 21.30 12.50
C LYS A 171 -10.70 20.32 12.43
N PHE A 172 -10.81 19.17 13.09
CA PHE A 172 -9.82 18.11 12.93
C PHE A 172 -9.77 17.66 11.47
N ALA A 173 -8.56 17.44 10.95
CA ALA A 173 -8.38 16.83 9.63
C ALA A 173 -9.17 15.51 9.57
N PRO A 174 -9.93 15.22 8.51
CA PRO A 174 -10.72 13.98 8.42
C PRO A 174 -9.79 12.76 8.27
N VAL A 175 -10.31 11.54 8.48
CA VAL A 175 -9.53 10.29 8.32
C VAL A 175 -8.86 10.13 6.93
N GLY A 176 -9.46 10.69 5.88
CA GLY A 176 -8.99 10.55 4.49
C GLY A 176 -9.71 9.44 3.72
N HIS A 177 -9.41 9.32 2.43
CA HIS A 177 -10.02 8.37 1.49
C HIS A 177 -9.14 8.23 0.25
N GLY A 178 -9.56 7.39 -0.72
CA GLY A 178 -8.97 7.36 -2.06
C GLY A 178 -7.60 6.69 -2.14
N ILE A 179 -7.29 5.78 -1.21
CA ILE A 179 -6.05 4.99 -1.26
C ILE A 179 -6.20 3.92 -2.36
N ALA A 180 -5.24 3.87 -3.27
CA ALA A 180 -5.27 2.98 -4.42
C ALA A 180 -3.88 2.42 -4.74
N ILE A 181 -3.89 1.33 -5.50
CA ILE A 181 -2.71 0.83 -6.23
C ILE A 181 -2.82 1.35 -7.66
N HIS A 182 -1.81 2.08 -8.15
CA HIS A 182 -1.88 2.70 -9.47
C HIS A 182 -0.52 2.78 -10.17
N GLY A 183 -0.51 3.09 -11.46
CA GLY A 183 0.70 3.35 -12.26
C GLY A 183 1.36 4.68 -11.90
N ASN A 184 2.09 5.31 -12.80
CA ASN A 184 2.80 6.55 -12.50
C ASN A 184 3.15 7.40 -13.74
N ASN A 185 3.56 8.64 -13.49
CA ASN A 185 4.16 9.58 -14.45
C ASN A 185 5.59 10.03 -14.04
N ASP A 186 6.18 9.33 -13.06
CA ASP A 186 7.43 9.67 -12.39
C ASP A 186 8.14 8.40 -11.92
N GLU A 187 8.72 7.67 -12.87
CA GLU A 187 9.25 6.32 -12.62
C GLU A 187 10.39 6.30 -11.60
N ALA A 188 11.15 7.40 -11.51
CA ALA A 188 12.21 7.57 -10.51
C ALA A 188 11.70 7.51 -9.06
N SER A 189 10.38 7.64 -8.83
CA SER A 189 9.79 7.51 -7.50
C SER A 189 9.71 6.05 -7.00
N ILE A 190 9.79 5.05 -7.87
CA ILE A 190 9.59 3.64 -7.49
C ILE A 190 10.76 3.13 -6.63
N GLY A 191 10.43 2.54 -5.47
CA GLY A 191 11.41 2.17 -4.44
C GLY A 191 11.64 3.25 -3.38
N HIS A 192 10.86 4.33 -3.40
CA HIS A 192 11.00 5.46 -2.48
C HIS A 192 9.67 5.86 -1.82
N LEU A 193 9.77 6.70 -0.79
CA LEU A 193 8.65 7.42 -0.19
C LEU A 193 8.32 8.62 -1.10
N ALA A 194 7.15 8.62 -1.74
CA ALA A 194 6.87 9.57 -2.83
C ALA A 194 5.39 9.89 -3.10
N THR A 195 4.44 9.23 -2.44
CA THR A 195 3.00 9.45 -2.69
C THR A 195 2.33 10.15 -1.51
N SER A 196 1.09 10.63 -1.69
CA SER A 196 0.27 11.11 -0.56
C SER A 196 -0.42 9.98 0.23
N GLY A 197 -0.05 8.72 -0.03
CA GLY A 197 -0.57 7.54 0.67
C GLY A 197 -0.89 6.34 -0.25
N CYS A 198 -1.04 6.55 -1.56
CA CYS A 198 -1.24 5.47 -2.54
C CYS A 198 -0.02 4.56 -2.68
N VAL A 199 -0.23 3.36 -3.21
CA VAL A 199 0.83 2.46 -3.65
C VAL A 199 1.04 2.67 -5.15
N ARG A 200 2.21 3.17 -5.53
CA ARG A 200 2.53 3.52 -6.91
C ARG A 200 3.46 2.46 -7.51
N MET A 201 3.21 2.06 -8.76
CA MET A 201 3.92 1.01 -9.48
C MET A 201 4.47 1.50 -10.81
N TYR A 202 5.42 0.78 -11.40
CA TYR A 202 5.74 0.93 -12.83
C TYR A 202 4.50 0.65 -13.68
N ASN A 203 4.35 1.38 -14.79
CA ASN A 203 3.19 1.25 -15.67
C ASN A 203 3.09 -0.16 -16.29
N ARG A 204 4.23 -0.75 -16.66
CA ARG A 204 4.26 -2.13 -17.18
C ARG A 204 3.85 -3.16 -16.11
N ASP A 205 4.34 -2.98 -14.89
CA ASP A 205 4.12 -3.91 -13.78
C ASP A 205 2.66 -3.92 -13.34
N ILE A 206 1.99 -2.75 -13.32
CA ILE A 206 0.57 -2.70 -12.93
C ILE A 206 -0.37 -3.26 -14.00
N VAL A 207 0.00 -3.14 -15.28
CA VAL A 207 -0.73 -3.81 -16.37
C VAL A 207 -0.61 -5.33 -16.23
N GLU A 208 0.57 -5.85 -15.87
CA GLU A 208 0.73 -7.27 -15.57
C GLU A 208 -0.03 -7.70 -14.30
N LEU A 209 0.02 -6.88 -13.24
CA LEU A 209 -0.64 -7.16 -11.97
C LEU A 209 -2.14 -7.39 -12.16
N GLU A 210 -2.79 -6.64 -13.06
CA GLU A 210 -4.24 -6.72 -13.32
C GLU A 210 -4.72 -8.16 -13.58
N ARG A 211 -3.90 -9.02 -14.21
CA ARG A 211 -4.23 -10.42 -14.51
C ARG A 211 -4.51 -11.27 -13.26
N TYR A 212 -4.01 -10.85 -12.10
CA TYR A 212 -4.19 -11.54 -10.82
C TYR A 212 -5.38 -11.02 -10.03
N LEU A 213 -6.06 -9.97 -10.50
CA LEU A 213 -7.03 -9.22 -9.72
C LEU A 213 -8.45 -9.47 -10.18
N VAL A 214 -9.34 -9.52 -9.20
CA VAL A 214 -10.78 -9.37 -9.39
C VAL A 214 -11.28 -8.37 -8.34
N ILE A 215 -12.47 -7.82 -8.54
CA ILE A 215 -13.13 -7.05 -7.47
C ILE A 215 -13.26 -7.94 -6.23
N GLY A 216 -12.89 -7.38 -5.08
CA GLY A 216 -12.81 -8.07 -3.81
C GLY A 216 -11.45 -8.69 -3.50
N THR A 217 -10.48 -8.67 -4.44
CA THR A 217 -9.12 -9.17 -4.18
C THR A 217 -8.54 -8.53 -2.92
N PRO A 218 -8.17 -9.33 -1.91
CA PRO A 218 -7.61 -8.83 -0.66
C PRO A 218 -6.21 -8.25 -0.85
N VAL A 219 -5.92 -7.18 -0.13
CA VAL A 219 -4.63 -6.49 -0.11
C VAL A 219 -4.21 -6.27 1.33
N ILE A 220 -3.16 -6.97 1.78
CA ILE A 220 -2.57 -6.77 3.10
C ILE A 220 -1.46 -5.74 2.97
N ILE A 221 -1.51 -4.66 3.73
CA ILE A 221 -0.43 -3.66 3.79
C ILE A 221 0.17 -3.67 5.19
N TYR A 222 1.50 -3.78 5.27
CA TYR A 222 2.23 -3.89 6.54
C TYR A 222 3.61 -3.24 6.44
N GLY A 223 4.24 -2.99 7.58
CA GLY A 223 5.65 -2.60 7.64
C GLY A 223 6.07 -1.69 8.79
N GLU A 224 5.18 -1.35 9.72
CA GLU A 224 5.57 -0.94 11.08
C GLU A 224 6.38 -2.03 11.78
#